data_AF-A0AB39V4D3-F1
#
_entry.id   AF-A0AB39V4D3-F1
#
_cell.length_a   1.000
_cell.length_b   1.000
_cell.length_c   1.000
_cell.angle_alpha   90.00
_cell.angle_beta   90.00
_cell.angle_gamma   90.00
#
_symmetry.space_group_name_H-M   'P 1'
#
loop_
_entity.id
_entity.type
_entity.pdbx_description
1 polymer ?
#
loop_
_entity_poly.entity_id
_entity_poly.type
_entity_poly.pdbx_seq_one_letter_code
_entity_poly.pdbx_strand_id
1 'polypeptide(L)'
;MTKKENESFIQFTNTDNIEGINQEIKKIFPLRDKETKEENIEKIQFDNLKFGIYFSKCERGSEKVLIVKNKKKIRCGNYFINGTKKAFYSDLYFLVFHQEEKDRNAIFENLIEKILGIIRIKDSIL
;
A
#
# COMPACT_ATOMS: atom_id res chain seq x y z
N MET A 1 -0.72 -30.44 7.43
CA MET A 1 -1.14 -29.19 6.77
C MET A 1 -1.36 -28.13 7.84
N THR A 2 -0.37 -27.30 8.12
CA THR A 2 -0.53 -26.13 8.98
C THR A 2 -0.99 -24.96 8.13
N LYS A 3 -2.16 -24.38 8.46
CA LYS A 3 -2.55 -23.04 8.01
C LYS A 3 -1.40 -22.11 8.40
N LYS A 4 -0.56 -21.72 7.43
CA LYS A 4 0.38 -20.62 7.65
C LYS A 4 -0.49 -19.38 7.79
N GLU A 5 -0.57 -18.90 9.02
CA GLU A 5 -1.19 -17.64 9.37
C GLU A 5 -0.73 -16.56 8.39
N ASN A 6 -1.66 -15.71 7.95
CA ASN A 6 -1.40 -14.55 7.11
C ASN A 6 -0.52 -13.56 7.90
N GLU A 7 0.78 -13.85 8.03
CA GLU A 7 1.76 -12.91 8.57
C GLU A 7 1.81 -11.71 7.62
N SER A 8 1.09 -10.66 7.99
CA SER A 8 1.22 -9.37 7.34
C SER A 8 2.59 -8.82 7.72
N PHE A 9 3.48 -8.71 6.73
CA PHE A 9 4.84 -8.25 6.98
C PHE A 9 4.83 -6.73 7.12
N ILE A 10 5.39 -6.20 8.21
CA ILE A 10 5.60 -4.75 8.37
C ILE A 10 7.08 -4.47 8.19
N GLN A 11 7.43 -3.67 7.20
CA GLN A 11 8.79 -3.20 6.94
C GLN A 11 8.91 -1.73 7.30
N PHE A 12 9.83 -1.40 8.19
CA PHE A 12 10.21 -0.02 8.47
C PHE A 12 11.37 0.38 7.56
N THR A 13 11.34 1.59 7.03
CA THR A 13 12.38 2.11 6.15
C THR A 13 12.63 3.60 6.36
N ASN A 14 13.71 4.10 5.78
CA ASN A 14 14.10 5.51 5.82
C ASN A 14 14.72 5.90 4.48
N THR A 15 13.87 6.08 3.46
CA THR A 15 14.27 6.45 2.11
C THR A 15 13.84 7.88 1.77
N ASP A 16 14.52 8.46 0.79
CA ASP A 16 14.30 9.85 0.36
C ASP A 16 13.26 9.98 -0.76
N ASN A 17 12.99 8.89 -1.47
CA ASN A 17 12.15 8.89 -2.66
C ASN A 17 11.48 7.53 -2.87
N ILE A 18 10.54 7.50 -3.82
CA ILE A 18 9.74 6.31 -4.11
C ILE A 18 10.58 5.15 -4.63
N GLU A 19 11.69 5.44 -5.32
CA GLU A 19 12.59 4.40 -5.81
C GLU A 19 13.28 3.65 -4.67
N GLY A 20 13.64 4.33 -3.59
CA GLY A 20 14.12 3.67 -2.38
C GLY A 20 13.07 2.74 -1.77
N ILE A 21 11.79 3.13 -1.75
CA ILE A 21 10.71 2.23 -1.30
C ILE A 21 10.59 1.01 -2.22
N ASN A 22 10.64 1.22 -3.54
CA ASN A 22 10.59 0.14 -4.52
C ASN A 22 11.72 -0.89 -4.31
N GLN A 23 12.93 -0.40 -4.05
CA GLN A 23 14.08 -1.26 -3.75
C GLN A 23 13.87 -2.07 -2.48
N GLU A 24 13.35 -1.48 -1.40
CA GLU A 24 13.03 -2.21 -0.17
C GLU A 24 11.96 -3.28 -0.39
N ILE A 25 10.92 -2.96 -1.17
CA ILE A 25 9.88 -3.94 -1.51
C ILE A 25 10.48 -5.11 -2.31
N LYS A 26 11.33 -4.81 -3.30
CA LYS A 26 11.97 -5.81 -4.17
C LYS A 26 12.96 -6.73 -3.44
N LYS A 27 13.55 -6.27 -2.33
CA LYS A 27 14.37 -7.13 -1.46
C LYS A 27 13.54 -8.23 -0.79
N ILE A 28 12.27 -7.97 -0.51
CA ILE A 28 11.36 -8.89 0.18
C ILE A 28 10.62 -9.78 -0.82
N PHE A 29 10.18 -9.20 -1.95
CA PHE A 29 9.40 -9.89 -2.97
C PHE A 29 10.01 -9.74 -4.37
N PRO A 30 10.11 -10.82 -5.16
CA PRO A 30 10.67 -10.76 -6.52
C PRO A 30 9.68 -10.13 -7.50
N LEU A 31 9.45 -8.82 -7.39
CA LEU A 31 8.58 -8.06 -8.29
C LEU A 31 9.33 -7.63 -9.56
N ARG A 32 8.62 -7.55 -10.70
CA ARG A 32 9.19 -6.95 -11.90
C ARG A 32 9.28 -5.43 -11.74
N ASP A 33 10.28 -4.80 -12.36
CA ASP A 33 10.48 -3.35 -12.25
C ASP A 33 9.26 -2.52 -12.63
N LYS A 34 8.50 -2.98 -13.63
CA LYS A 34 7.26 -2.31 -14.04
C LYS A 34 6.20 -2.30 -12.95
N GLU A 35 6.16 -3.27 -12.04
CA GLU A 35 5.10 -3.40 -11.04
C GLU A 35 5.23 -2.37 -9.91
N THR A 36 6.45 -1.87 -9.66
CA THR A 36 6.73 -0.90 -8.59
C THR A 36 6.84 0.54 -9.11
N LYS A 37 6.48 0.83 -10.36
CA LYS A 37 6.54 2.21 -10.87
C LYS A 37 5.56 3.13 -10.13
N GLU A 38 5.92 4.41 -9.98
CA GLU A 38 5.08 5.43 -9.32
C GLU A 38 3.67 5.54 -9.94
N GLU A 39 3.57 5.36 -11.25
CA GLU A 39 2.32 5.39 -12.01
C GLU A 39 1.35 4.27 -11.58
N ASN A 40 1.88 3.14 -11.09
CA ASN A 40 1.10 1.99 -10.66
C ASN A 40 0.69 2.05 -9.17
N ILE A 41 1.02 3.14 -8.48
CA ILE A 41 0.59 3.36 -7.11
C ILE A 41 -0.83 3.90 -7.13
N GLU A 42 -1.77 3.16 -6.56
CA GLU A 42 -3.06 3.72 -6.18
C GLU A 42 -2.89 4.64 -4.97
N LYS A 43 -3.29 5.90 -5.13
CA LYS A 43 -3.05 6.96 -4.14
C LYS A 43 -4.34 7.22 -3.40
N ILE A 44 -4.37 6.83 -2.13
CA ILE A 44 -5.58 6.85 -1.32
C ILE A 44 -5.47 7.92 -0.23
N GLN A 45 -6.51 8.73 -0.11
CA GLN A 45 -6.65 9.71 0.95
C GLN A 45 -8.05 9.63 1.57
N PHE A 46 -8.10 9.40 2.88
CA PHE A 46 -9.32 9.47 3.70
C PHE A 46 -8.99 10.25 4.97
N ASP A 47 -9.73 11.33 5.23
CA ASP A 47 -9.45 12.28 6.30
C ASP A 47 -7.96 12.69 6.36
N ASN A 48 -7.29 12.35 7.45
CA ASN A 48 -5.88 12.63 7.70
C ASN A 48 -4.93 11.51 7.26
N LEU A 49 -5.46 10.38 6.78
CA LEU A 49 -4.69 9.22 6.35
C LEU A 49 -4.40 9.29 4.85
N LYS A 50 -3.12 9.12 4.48
CA LYS A 50 -2.64 9.06 3.10
C LYS A 50 -1.74 7.87 2.93
N PHE A 51 -1.99 7.05 1.91
CA PHE A 51 -1.14 5.90 1.59
C PHE A 51 -1.14 5.57 0.11
N GLY A 52 -0.10 4.85 -0.31
CA GLY A 52 -0.01 4.25 -1.64
C GLY A 52 -0.30 2.75 -1.57
N ILE A 53 -0.91 2.19 -2.60
CA ILE A 53 -1.04 0.73 -2.77
C ILE A 53 -0.41 0.32 -4.10
N TYR A 54 0.45 -0.70 -4.05
CA TYR A 54 0.88 -1.48 -5.20
C TYR A 54 0.06 -2.76 -5.28
N PHE A 55 -0.50 -3.05 -6.44
CA PHE A 55 -1.10 -4.36 -6.73
C PHE A 55 -0.15 -5.17 -7.59
N SER A 56 0.12 -6.40 -7.18
CA SER A 56 0.94 -7.34 -7.95
C SER A 56 0.22 -8.66 -8.11
N LYS A 57 0.23 -9.17 -9.35
CA LYS A 57 -0.39 -10.45 -9.68
C LYS A 57 0.55 -11.59 -9.25
N CYS A 58 0.08 -12.48 -8.38
CA CYS A 58 0.86 -13.63 -7.90
C CYS A 58 0.13 -14.95 -8.19
N GLU A 59 0.78 -15.86 -8.90
CA GLU A 59 0.22 -17.18 -9.25
C GLU A 59 0.27 -18.19 -8.09
N ARG A 60 1.08 -17.93 -7.06
CA ARG A 60 1.25 -18.83 -5.90
C ARG A 60 0.45 -18.28 -4.72
N GLY A 61 -0.66 -18.94 -4.43
CA GLY A 61 -1.72 -18.52 -3.48
C GLY A 61 -1.31 -18.30 -2.03
N SER A 62 -0.53 -17.26 -1.76
CA SER A 62 -0.50 -16.62 -0.45
C SER A 62 -0.93 -15.18 -0.61
N GLU A 63 -2.17 -14.88 -0.21
CA GLU A 63 -2.64 -13.53 0.05
C GLU A 63 -1.71 -12.89 1.08
N LYS A 64 -0.76 -12.09 0.61
CA LYS A 64 0.20 -11.40 1.47
C LYS A 64 0.00 -9.91 1.28
N VAL A 65 -0.11 -9.21 2.40
CA VAL A 65 -0.02 -7.76 2.44
C VAL A 65 1.30 -7.41 3.10
N LEU A 66 2.16 -6.69 2.39
CA LEU A 66 3.34 -6.05 2.96
C LEU A 66 3.01 -4.59 3.22
N ILE A 67 3.23 -4.15 4.45
CA ILE A 67 3.07 -2.78 4.88
C ILE A 67 4.47 -2.17 4.99
N VAL A 68 4.76 -1.16 4.18
CA VAL A 68 6.02 -0.41 4.27
C VAL A 68 5.74 0.93 4.93
N LYS A 69 6.33 1.14 6.10
CA LYS A 69 6.26 2.39 6.85
C LYS A 69 7.61 3.12 6.74
N ASN A 70 7.64 4.20 5.97
CA ASN A 70 8.80 5.07 5.88
C ASN A 70 8.84 6.04 7.06
N LYS A 71 10.05 6.40 7.49
CA LYS A 71 10.27 7.37 8.58
C LYS A 71 9.70 8.75 8.25
N LYS A 72 9.73 9.15 6.98
CA LYS A 72 9.27 10.46 6.51
C LYS A 72 8.31 10.34 5.34
N LYS A 73 7.43 11.34 5.18
CA LYS A 73 6.58 11.46 4.01
C LYS A 73 7.45 11.79 2.79
N ILE A 74 7.33 10.99 1.75
CA ILE A 74 8.02 11.18 0.48
C ILE A 74 6.98 11.40 -0.61
N ARG A 75 7.38 12.06 -1.69
CA ARG A 75 6.50 12.28 -2.84
C ARG A 75 6.28 10.95 -3.56
N CYS A 76 5.02 10.61 -3.83
CA CYS A 76 4.64 9.50 -4.70
C CYS A 76 3.54 9.97 -5.66
N GLY A 77 3.94 10.75 -6.65
CA GLY A 77 3.08 11.29 -7.69
C GLY A 77 2.28 12.53 -7.31
N ASN A 78 1.18 12.73 -8.03
CA ASN A 78 0.35 13.94 -7.95
C ASN A 78 -1.13 13.57 -8.07
N TYR A 79 -2.00 14.47 -7.64
CA TYR A 79 -3.46 14.42 -7.81
C TYR A 79 -3.97 15.81 -8.22
N PHE A 80 -5.20 15.88 -8.72
CA PHE A 80 -5.82 17.14 -9.15
C PHE A 80 -6.98 17.50 -8.22
N ILE A 81 -7.01 18.74 -7.73
CA ILE A 81 -8.17 19.34 -7.06
C ILE A 81 -8.46 20.66 -7.76
N ASN A 82 -9.69 20.84 -8.23
CA ASN A 82 -10.16 22.07 -8.89
C ASN A 82 -9.20 22.53 -10.01
N GLY A 83 -8.79 21.59 -10.87
CA GLY A 83 -7.82 21.85 -11.96
C GLY A 83 -6.38 22.08 -11.52
N THR A 84 -6.09 22.16 -10.22
CA THR A 84 -4.74 22.36 -9.69
C THR A 84 -4.06 21.03 -9.40
N LYS A 85 -2.87 20.83 -10.00
CA LYS A 85 -2.00 19.69 -9.71
C LYS A 85 -1.33 19.87 -8.35
N LYS A 86 -1.57 18.94 -7.43
CA LYS A 86 -0.94 18.89 -6.11
C LYS A 86 -0.08 17.64 -5.98
N ALA A 87 1.08 17.77 -5.36
CA ALA A 87 1.93 16.62 -5.07
C ALA A 87 1.31 15.76 -3.97
N PHE A 88 1.33 14.44 -4.18
CA PHE A 88 0.87 13.46 -3.21
C PHE A 88 2.06 12.98 -2.39
N TYR A 89 1.95 13.06 -1.07
CA TYR A 89 3.01 12.63 -0.15
C TYR A 89 2.47 11.58 0.80
N SER A 90 3.21 10.48 0.93
CA SER A 90 2.90 9.39 1.84
C SER A 90 4.15 8.90 2.55
N ASP A 91 3.96 8.34 3.73
CA ASP A 91 4.96 7.57 4.45
C ASP A 91 4.50 6.12 4.68
N LEU A 92 3.33 5.74 4.16
CA LEU A 92 2.71 4.44 4.30
C LEU A 92 2.39 3.87 2.92
N TYR A 93 2.83 2.63 2.68
CA TYR A 93 2.65 1.93 1.42
C TYR A 93 2.23 0.48 1.67
N PHE A 94 1.30 -0.01 0.86
CA PHE A 94 0.87 -1.40 0.88
C PHE A 94 1.29 -2.07 -0.42
N LEU A 95 1.85 -3.26 -0.35
CA LEU A 95 1.92 -4.17 -1.48
C LEU A 95 0.90 -5.28 -1.25
N VAL A 96 -0.03 -5.40 -2.18
CA VAL A 96 -1.14 -6.35 -2.13
C VAL A 96 -1.00 -7.33 -3.29
N PHE A 97 -0.92 -8.62 -2.96
CA PHE A 97 -0.94 -9.68 -3.96
C PHE A 97 -2.36 -10.13 -4.29
N HIS A 98 -2.64 -10.36 -5.57
CA HIS A 98 -3.93 -10.90 -6.04
C HIS A 98 -3.72 -11.89 -7.19
N GLN A 99 -4.68 -12.78 -7.44
CA GLN A 99 -4.62 -13.72 -8.58
C GLN A 99 -5.35 -13.18 -9.81
N GLU A 100 -6.52 -12.59 -9.60
CA GLU A 100 -7.40 -12.07 -10.64
C GLU A 100 -7.90 -10.66 -10.28
N GLU A 101 -8.52 -9.95 -11.21
CA GLU A 101 -9.05 -8.60 -10.98
C GLU A 101 -10.18 -8.58 -9.94
N LYS A 102 -11.03 -9.62 -9.93
CA LYS A 102 -12.11 -9.74 -8.95
C LYS A 102 -11.56 -9.85 -7.53
N ASP A 103 -10.48 -10.61 -7.37
CA ASP A 103 -9.76 -10.78 -6.11
C ASP A 103 -9.13 -9.47 -5.65
N ARG A 104 -8.50 -8.71 -6.56
CA ARG A 104 -7.96 -7.37 -6.28
C ARG A 104 -8.99 -6.47 -5.61
N ASN A 105 -10.18 -6.38 -6.19
CA ASN A 105 -11.25 -5.51 -5.68
C ASN A 105 -11.74 -5.97 -4.30
N ALA A 106 -11.92 -7.28 -4.10
CA ALA A 106 -12.34 -7.83 -2.80
C ALA A 106 -11.29 -7.59 -1.70
N ILE A 107 -10.00 -7.75 -2.01
CA ILE A 107 -8.92 -7.46 -1.06
C ILE A 107 -8.86 -5.97 -0.74
N PHE A 108 -9.01 -5.11 -1.75
CA PHE A 108 -9.04 -3.66 -1.57
C PHE A 108 -10.18 -3.23 -0.66
N GLU A 109 -11.41 -3.67 -0.93
CA GLU A 109 -12.58 -3.35 -0.10
C GLU A 109 -12.37 -3.79 1.35
N ASN A 110 -11.91 -5.02 1.58
CA ASN A 110 -11.60 -5.54 2.92
C ASN A 110 -10.52 -4.72 3.64
N LEU A 111 -9.46 -4.30 2.93
CA LEU A 111 -8.41 -3.44 3.47
C LEU A 111 -8.98 -2.08 3.91
N ILE A 112 -9.81 -1.46 3.07
CA ILE A 112 -10.45 -0.18 3.39
C ILE A 112 -11.41 -0.31 4.58
N GLU A 113 -12.26 -1.35 4.61
CA GLU A 113 -13.17 -1.60 5.73
C GLU A 113 -12.43 -1.75 7.06
N LYS A 114 -11.33 -2.51 7.09
CA LYS A 114 -10.50 -2.66 8.29
C LYS A 114 -9.89 -1.33 8.73
N ILE A 115 -9.36 -0.54 7.80
CA ILE A 115 -8.78 0.78 8.10
C ILE A 115 -9.85 1.71 8.68
N LEU A 116 -11.03 1.78 8.03
CA LEU A 116 -12.14 2.62 8.51
C LEU A 116 -12.68 2.16 9.86
N GLY A 117 -12.75 0.84 10.10
CA GLY A 117 -13.12 0.28 11.39
C GLY A 117 -12.18 0.75 12.52
N ILE A 118 -10.87 0.72 12.27
CA ILE A 118 -9.87 1.22 13.24
C ILE A 118 -10.01 2.72 13.48
N ILE A 119 -10.25 3.51 12.43
CA ILE A 119 -10.43 4.97 12.55
C ILE A 119 -11.67 5.27 13.41
N ARG A 120 -12.82 4.65 13.11
CA ARG A 120 -14.06 4.83 13.87
C ARG A 120 -13.91 4.48 15.35
N ILE A 121 -13.17 3.42 15.68
CA ILE A 121 -12.89 3.05 17.07
C ILE A 121 -12.06 4.12 17.78
N LYS A 122 -11.12 4.77 17.10
CA LYS A 122 -10.35 5.87 17.71
C LYS A 122 -11.22 7.09 18.00
N ASP A 123 -12.14 7.42 17.09
CA ASP A 123 -13.04 8.56 17.26
C ASP A 123 -14.08 8.34 18.38
N SER A 124 -14.36 7.09 18.76
CA SER A 124 -15.28 6.77 19.85
C SER A 124 -14.63 6.62 21.23
N ILE A 125 -13.29 6.53 21.30
CA ILE A 125 -12.51 6.39 22.54
C ILE A 125 -11.92 7.74 23.00
N LEU A 126 -11.84 8.72 22.09
CA LEU A 126 -11.38 10.10 22.34
C LEU A 126 -12.57 11.03 22.67
#